data_AF-A0A1W9VU44-F1
#
_entry.id   AF-A0A1W9VU44-F1
#
_cell.length_a   1.000
_cell.length_b   1.000
_cell.length_c   1.000
_cell.angle_alpha   90.00
_cell.angle_beta   90.00
_cell.angle_gamma   90.00
#
_symmetry.space_group_name_H-M   'P 1'
#
loop_
_entity.id
_entity.type
_entity.pdbx_description
1 polymer ?
#
loop_
_entity_poly.entity_id
_entity_poly.type
_entity_poly.pdbx_seq_one_letter_code
_entity_poly.pdbx_strand_id
1 'polypeptide(L)'
;MGVLSIITVVSFLLISGFTKKSLIAILGTVCGVVAAGVISYIGSAIAHLSGVQMDKGEEILYIAKDFGIRINGFLFISILIASSGAVMDVAMSLTSALDEIKRHSPNISASKLFHSGMSIGRDLIGTMVNTLILAFVGSSFTLILMVVGLSMSFTQYINIPLISIEIIQALAGSIGIILTVPLTNIIFIIVNKKEKQE
;
A
#
# COMPACT_ATOMS: atom_id res chain seq x y z
N MET A 1 0.35 -14.99 -1.43
CA MET A 1 0.14 -14.42 -2.78
C MET A 1 -1.26 -14.69 -3.30
N GLY A 2 -1.71 -15.94 -3.46
CA GLY A 2 -3.06 -16.26 -4.01
C GLY A 2 -4.23 -15.57 -3.30
N VAL A 3 -4.26 -15.56 -1.96
CA VAL A 3 -5.35 -14.91 -1.19
C VAL A 3 -5.35 -13.38 -1.35
N LEU A 4 -4.18 -12.76 -1.44
CA LEU A 4 -4.04 -11.31 -1.68
C LEU A 4 -4.49 -10.96 -3.10
N SER A 5 -4.08 -11.74 -4.10
CA SER A 5 -4.57 -11.58 -5.47
C SER A 5 -6.08 -11.73 -5.54
N ILE A 6 -6.67 -12.69 -4.81
CA ILE A 6 -8.12 -12.88 -4.74
C ILE A 6 -8.80 -11.71 -4.03
N ILE A 7 -8.31 -11.25 -2.88
CA ILE A 7 -8.89 -10.10 -2.17
C ILE A 7 -8.80 -8.83 -3.00
N THR A 8 -7.64 -8.53 -3.60
CA THR A 8 -7.47 -7.34 -4.46
C THR A 8 -8.38 -7.42 -5.69
N VAL A 9 -8.47 -8.58 -6.35
CA VAL A 9 -9.36 -8.77 -7.52
C VAL A 9 -10.84 -8.66 -7.11
N VAL A 10 -11.24 -9.33 -6.03
CA VAL A 10 -12.65 -9.33 -5.56
C VAL A 10 -13.07 -7.95 -5.05
N SER A 11 -12.23 -7.26 -4.28
CA SER A 11 -12.49 -5.88 -3.84
C SER A 11 -12.61 -4.93 -5.02
N PHE A 12 -11.73 -5.04 -6.03
CA PHE A 12 -11.84 -4.22 -7.25
C PHE A 12 -13.09 -4.52 -8.09
N LEU A 13 -13.44 -5.80 -8.21
CA LEU A 13 -14.58 -6.26 -9.01
C LEU A 13 -15.92 -5.85 -8.36
N LEU A 14 -15.98 -5.82 -7.02
CA LEU A 14 -17.12 -5.32 -6.25
C LEU A 14 -17.24 -3.79 -6.23
N ILE A 15 -16.13 -3.05 -6.19
CA ILE A 15 -16.14 -1.58 -6.06
C ILE A 15 -16.31 -0.88 -7.41
N SER A 16 -15.74 -1.42 -8.50
CA SER A 16 -15.46 -0.60 -9.69
C SER A 16 -16.19 -0.99 -10.98
N GLY A 17 -16.76 -2.19 -11.07
CA GLY A 17 -17.26 -2.74 -12.33
C GLY A 17 -16.18 -2.95 -13.42
N PHE A 18 -16.52 -3.61 -14.52
CA PHE A 18 -15.58 -3.88 -15.62
C PHE A 18 -15.42 -2.68 -16.58
N THR A 19 -14.64 -1.68 -16.18
CA THR A 19 -14.35 -0.49 -17.01
C THR A 19 -12.85 -0.32 -17.30
N LYS A 20 -12.48 0.36 -18.40
CA LYS A 20 -11.07 0.67 -18.73
C LYS A 20 -10.37 1.43 -17.61
N LYS A 21 -11.09 2.33 -16.94
CA LYS A 21 -10.63 2.99 -15.71
C LYS A 21 -10.22 1.99 -14.65
N SER A 22 -11.09 1.02 -14.37
CA SER A 22 -10.83 0.00 -13.37
C SER A 22 -9.55 -0.78 -13.69
N LEU A 23 -9.35 -1.18 -14.96
CA LEU A 23 -8.15 -1.90 -15.37
C LEU A 23 -6.85 -1.10 -15.12
N ILE A 24 -6.84 0.19 -15.47
CA ILE A 24 -5.68 1.07 -15.24
C ILE A 24 -5.42 1.21 -13.74
N ALA A 25 -6.48 1.41 -12.94
CA ALA A 25 -6.36 1.51 -11.49
C ALA A 25 -5.84 0.21 -10.86
N ILE A 26 -6.33 -0.96 -11.30
CA ILE A 26 -5.85 -2.28 -10.84
C ILE A 26 -4.35 -2.43 -11.10
N LEU A 27 -3.91 -2.15 -12.33
CA LEU A 27 -2.50 -2.26 -12.69
C LEU A 27 -1.64 -1.30 -11.85
N GLY A 28 -2.10 -0.07 -11.66
CA GLY A 28 -1.46 0.90 -10.78
C GLY A 28 -1.34 0.40 -9.34
N THR A 29 -2.42 -0.17 -8.79
CA THR A 29 -2.44 -0.74 -7.44
C THR A 29 -1.49 -1.91 -7.30
N VAL A 30 -1.49 -2.86 -8.24
CA VAL A 30 -0.59 -4.02 -8.21
C VAL A 30 0.86 -3.56 -8.19
N CYS A 31 1.23 -2.60 -9.06
CA CYS A 31 2.57 -2.03 -9.07
C CYS A 31 2.94 -1.35 -7.75
N GLY A 32 2.02 -0.58 -7.17
CA GLY A 32 2.22 0.09 -5.88
C GLY A 32 2.37 -0.87 -4.69
N VAL A 33 1.51 -1.88 -4.64
CA VAL A 33 1.52 -2.93 -3.60
C VAL A 33 2.79 -3.78 -3.69
N VAL A 34 3.23 -4.12 -4.91
CA VAL A 34 4.52 -4.80 -5.11
C VAL A 34 5.67 -3.93 -4.62
N ALA A 35 5.67 -2.63 -4.92
CA ALA A 35 6.70 -1.72 -4.44
C ALA A 35 6.71 -1.62 -2.90
N ALA A 36 5.55 -1.47 -2.26
CA ALA A 36 5.42 -1.51 -0.80
C ALA A 36 5.94 -2.83 -0.22
N GLY A 37 5.60 -3.96 -0.84
CA GLY A 37 6.07 -5.29 -0.46
C GLY A 37 7.59 -5.41 -0.51
N VAL A 38 8.23 -4.96 -1.58
CA VAL A 38 9.70 -5.00 -1.72
C VAL A 38 10.36 -4.18 -0.61
N ILE A 39 9.85 -2.98 -0.32
CA ILE A 39 10.39 -2.11 0.72
C ILE A 39 10.21 -2.72 2.11
N SER A 40 9.02 -3.28 2.36
CA SER A 40 8.72 -4.01 3.58
C SER A 40 9.66 -5.20 3.77
N TYR A 41 9.87 -6.01 2.73
CA TYR A 41 10.76 -7.16 2.78
C TYR A 41 12.19 -6.76 3.15
N ILE A 42 12.71 -5.69 2.52
CA ILE A 42 14.04 -5.16 2.82
C ILE A 42 14.10 -4.64 4.26
N GLY A 43 13.11 -3.86 4.69
CA GLY A 43 13.05 -3.29 6.04
C GLY A 43 12.97 -4.38 7.12
N SER A 44 12.13 -5.38 6.92
CA SER A 44 11.99 -6.53 7.83
C SER A 44 13.26 -7.39 7.88
N ALA A 45 13.97 -7.56 6.76
CA ALA A 45 15.24 -8.28 6.73
C ALA A 45 16.32 -7.55 7.53
N ILE A 46 16.40 -6.21 7.40
CA ILE A 46 17.37 -5.38 8.16
C ILE A 46 17.06 -5.41 9.65
N ALA A 47 15.78 -5.38 10.03
CA ALA A 47 15.33 -5.40 11.42
C ALA A 47 15.28 -6.82 12.03
N HIS A 48 15.66 -7.87 11.28
CA HIS A 48 15.56 -9.27 11.71
C HIS A 48 14.16 -9.68 12.20
N LEU A 49 13.11 -9.13 11.57
CA LEU A 49 11.71 -9.39 11.94
C LEU A 49 11.13 -10.55 11.13
N SER A 50 10.30 -11.36 11.77
CA SER A 50 9.56 -12.47 11.18
C SER A 50 8.08 -12.44 11.60
N GLY A 51 7.26 -13.30 11.00
CA GLY A 51 5.84 -13.42 11.34
C GLY A 51 5.58 -13.87 12.79
N VAL A 52 6.58 -14.41 13.49
CA VAL A 52 6.46 -14.84 14.89
C VAL A 52 6.41 -13.65 15.84
N GLN A 53 7.04 -12.52 15.49
CA GLN A 53 7.08 -11.30 16.32
C GLN A 53 5.83 -10.41 16.18
N MET A 54 4.86 -10.82 15.35
CA MET A 54 3.55 -10.16 15.27
C MET A 54 2.76 -10.40 16.56
N ASP A 55 1.75 -9.55 16.81
CA ASP A 55 0.82 -9.79 17.91
C ASP A 55 0.19 -11.19 17.78
N LYS A 56 0.29 -11.98 18.85
CA LYS A 56 -0.09 -13.41 18.91
C LYS A 56 0.64 -14.35 17.94
N GLY A 57 1.77 -13.93 17.35
CA GLY A 57 2.53 -14.74 16.40
C GLY A 57 3.05 -16.06 16.99
N GLU A 58 3.43 -16.06 18.27
CA GLU A 58 3.83 -17.27 19.00
C GLU A 58 2.67 -18.25 19.19
N GLU A 59 1.49 -17.76 19.60
CA GLU A 59 0.28 -18.58 19.75
C GLU A 59 -0.10 -19.25 18.41
N ILE A 60 0.00 -18.49 17.31
CA ILE A 60 -0.21 -19.01 15.96
C ILE A 60 0.85 -20.05 15.60
N LEU A 61 2.12 -19.89 16.01
CA LEU A 61 3.18 -20.89 15.80
C LEU A 61 2.90 -22.21 16.51
N TYR A 62 2.36 -22.15 17.73
CA TYR A 62 1.94 -23.34 18.46
C TYR A 62 0.82 -24.09 17.75
N ILE A 63 -0.22 -23.37 17.30
CA ILE A 63 -1.37 -23.98 16.61
C ILE A 63 -0.99 -24.44 15.19
N ALA A 64 -0.14 -23.68 14.49
CA ALA A 64 0.27 -23.95 13.12
C ALA A 64 0.99 -25.29 12.94
N LYS A 65 1.66 -25.79 13.99
CA LYS A 65 2.26 -27.14 14.00
C LYS A 65 1.23 -28.23 13.77
N ASP A 66 0.02 -28.08 14.31
CA ASP A 66 -1.05 -29.08 14.21
C ASP A 66 -1.81 -28.99 12.88
N PHE A 67 -1.80 -27.82 12.22
CA PHE A 67 -2.53 -27.57 10.98
C PHE A 67 -1.65 -27.43 9.72
N GLY A 68 -0.33 -27.63 9.83
CA GLY A 68 0.61 -27.54 8.70
C GLY A 68 0.76 -26.14 8.11
N ILE A 69 0.45 -25.09 8.88
CA ILE A 69 0.47 -23.69 8.42
C ILE A 69 1.92 -23.17 8.45
N ARG A 70 2.40 -22.63 7.33
CA ARG A 70 3.74 -22.00 7.25
C ARG A 70 3.64 -20.52 7.64
N ILE A 71 4.24 -20.13 8.76
CA ILE A 71 4.27 -18.74 9.25
C ILE A 71 5.24 -17.84 8.47
N ASN A 72 6.13 -18.46 7.67
CA ASN A 72 7.00 -17.73 6.76
C ASN A 72 6.18 -16.89 5.78
N GLY A 73 6.37 -15.56 5.85
CA GLY A 73 5.68 -14.61 4.99
C GLY A 73 4.39 -14.01 5.55
N PHE A 74 3.97 -14.35 6.78
CA PHE A 74 2.80 -13.71 7.42
C PHE A 74 2.96 -12.20 7.60
N LEU A 75 4.12 -11.78 8.11
CA LEU A 75 4.50 -10.37 8.23
C LEU A 75 4.42 -9.64 6.88
N PHE A 76 4.88 -10.29 5.83
CA PHE A 76 4.83 -9.73 4.49
C PHE A 76 3.37 -9.59 4.00
N ILE A 77 2.54 -10.61 4.24
CA ILE A 77 1.11 -10.60 3.85
C ILE A 77 0.33 -9.52 4.61
N SER A 78 0.56 -9.35 5.91
CA SER A 78 -0.13 -8.31 6.70
C SER A 78 0.22 -6.91 6.22
N ILE A 79 1.48 -6.66 5.87
CA ILE A 79 1.93 -5.37 5.35
C ILE A 79 1.34 -5.10 3.96
N LEU A 80 1.27 -6.11 3.09
CA LEU A 80 0.58 -5.97 1.81
C LEU A 80 -0.91 -5.67 1.95
N ILE A 81 -1.61 -6.33 2.88
CA ILE A 81 -3.04 -6.08 3.11
C ILE A 81 -3.26 -4.65 3.62
N ALA A 82 -2.50 -4.21 4.61
CA ALA A 82 -2.64 -2.88 5.18
C ALA A 82 -2.31 -1.76 4.17
N SER A 83 -1.28 -1.94 3.35
CA SER A 83 -0.90 -0.96 2.33
C SER A 83 -1.81 -0.98 1.10
N SER A 84 -2.46 -2.11 0.79
CA SER A 84 -3.31 -2.25 -0.40
C SER A 84 -4.50 -1.29 -0.41
N GLY A 85 -5.10 -1.00 0.74
CA GLY A 85 -6.26 -0.10 0.79
C GLY A 85 -5.91 1.32 0.36
N ALA A 86 -4.85 1.89 0.95
CA ALA A 86 -4.42 3.24 0.64
C ALA A 86 -3.88 3.37 -0.80
N VAL A 87 -3.14 2.36 -1.27
CA VAL A 87 -2.64 2.31 -2.66
C VAL A 87 -3.79 2.20 -3.68
N MET A 88 -4.83 1.42 -3.35
CA MET A 88 -6.02 1.29 -4.18
C MET A 88 -6.76 2.61 -4.35
N ASP A 89 -6.98 3.33 -3.25
CA ASP A 89 -7.70 4.60 -3.26
C ASP A 89 -6.97 5.67 -4.08
N VAL A 90 -5.63 5.76 -3.94
CA VAL A 90 -4.80 6.67 -4.73
C VAL A 90 -4.85 6.32 -6.22
N ALA A 91 -4.70 5.04 -6.58
CA ALA A 91 -4.71 4.62 -7.97
C ALA A 91 -6.06 4.90 -8.65
N MET A 92 -7.16 4.63 -7.95
CA MET A 92 -8.52 4.86 -8.46
C MET A 92 -8.83 6.35 -8.59
N SER A 93 -8.52 7.15 -7.56
CA SER A 93 -8.76 8.60 -7.56
C SER A 93 -7.95 9.30 -8.66
N LEU A 94 -6.67 8.95 -8.81
CA LEU A 94 -5.80 9.50 -9.85
C LEU A 94 -6.28 9.12 -11.25
N THR A 95 -6.63 7.85 -11.46
CA THR A 95 -7.17 7.37 -12.75
C THR A 95 -8.47 8.08 -13.11
N SER A 96 -9.33 8.31 -12.12
CA SER A 96 -10.61 8.98 -12.32
C SER A 96 -10.43 10.44 -12.75
N ALA A 97 -9.52 11.16 -12.12
CA ALA A 97 -9.20 12.55 -12.44
C ALA A 97 -8.53 12.68 -13.83
N LEU A 98 -7.57 11.80 -14.14
CA LEU A 98 -6.89 11.79 -15.45
C LEU A 98 -7.87 11.54 -16.60
N ASP A 99 -8.81 10.62 -16.41
CA ASP A 99 -9.85 10.34 -17.39
C ASP A 99 -10.83 11.49 -17.57
N GLU A 100 -11.19 12.18 -16.49
CA GLU A 100 -12.03 13.38 -16.59
C GLU A 100 -11.35 14.50 -17.39
N ILE A 101 -10.06 14.76 -17.12
CA ILE A 101 -9.25 15.68 -17.92
C ILE A 101 -9.23 15.25 -19.38
N LYS A 102 -9.05 13.95 -19.65
CA LYS A 102 -9.00 13.41 -21.01
C LYS A 102 -10.33 13.53 -21.74
N ARG A 103 -11.46 13.31 -21.06
CA ARG A 103 -12.81 13.47 -21.60
C ARG A 103 -13.10 14.94 -21.96
N HIS A 104 -12.70 15.89 -21.13
CA HIS A 104 -12.89 17.33 -21.40
C HIS A 104 -11.86 17.92 -22.37
N SER A 105 -10.68 17.32 -22.51
CA SER A 105 -9.62 17.76 -23.42
C SER A 105 -9.02 16.58 -24.20
N PRO A 106 -9.71 16.05 -25.23
CA PRO A 106 -9.27 14.85 -25.96
C PRO A 106 -7.89 15.00 -26.63
N ASN A 107 -7.57 16.23 -27.04
CA ASN A 107 -6.31 16.59 -27.72
C ASN A 107 -5.17 16.98 -26.77
N ILE A 108 -5.33 16.81 -25.45
CA ILE A 108 -4.24 17.04 -24.50
C ILE A 108 -3.01 16.18 -24.83
N SER A 109 -1.82 16.79 -24.80
CA SER A 109 -0.57 16.08 -25.03
C SER A 109 -0.23 15.18 -23.84
N ALA A 110 0.43 14.04 -24.11
CA ALA A 110 0.82 13.09 -23.07
C ALA A 110 1.69 13.73 -21.97
N SER A 111 2.58 14.66 -22.35
CA SER A 111 3.42 15.38 -21.38
C SER A 111 2.61 16.29 -20.45
N LYS A 112 1.62 17.03 -20.99
CA LYS A 112 0.73 17.87 -20.18
C LYS A 112 -0.13 17.01 -19.25
N LEU A 113 -0.68 15.91 -19.77
CA LEU A 113 -1.48 14.97 -18.97
C LEU A 113 -0.65 14.34 -17.85
N PHE A 114 0.60 13.97 -18.12
CA PHE A 114 1.52 13.47 -17.10
C PHE A 114 1.78 14.50 -15.99
N HIS A 115 2.07 15.75 -16.36
CA HIS A 115 2.31 16.82 -15.37
C HIS A 115 1.07 17.09 -14.52
N SER A 116 -0.12 17.14 -15.14
CA SER A 116 -1.39 17.27 -14.41
C SER A 116 -1.60 16.11 -13.45
N GLY A 117 -1.37 14.87 -13.90
CA GLY A 117 -1.45 13.68 -13.05
C GLY A 117 -0.47 13.69 -11.89
N MET A 118 0.76 14.17 -12.10
CA MET A 118 1.76 14.27 -11.03
C MET A 118 1.42 15.37 -10.02
N SER A 119 0.80 16.47 -10.47
CA SER A 119 0.31 17.53 -9.58
C SER A 119 -0.82 17.01 -8.69
N ILE A 120 -1.85 16.40 -9.29
CA ILE A 120 -2.99 15.83 -8.55
C ILE A 120 -2.53 14.71 -7.62
N GLY A 121 -1.66 13.83 -8.13
CA GLY A 121 -1.11 12.72 -7.36
C GLY A 121 -0.29 13.17 -6.15
N ARG A 122 0.40 14.32 -6.22
CA ARG A 122 1.10 14.90 -5.06
C ARG A 122 0.14 15.22 -3.92
N ASP A 123 -1.02 15.79 -4.25
CA ASP A 123 -2.04 16.13 -3.25
C ASP A 123 -2.65 14.86 -2.64
N LEU A 124 -2.92 13.85 -3.48
CA LEU A 124 -3.40 12.52 -3.03
C LEU A 124 -2.39 11.81 -2.12
N ILE A 125 -1.08 11.92 -2.41
CA ILE A 125 -0.04 11.35 -1.55
C ILE A 125 -0.12 11.98 -0.16
N GLY A 126 -0.23 13.31 -0.07
CA GLY A 126 -0.26 14.02 1.20
C GLY A 126 -1.42 13.58 2.11
N THR A 127 -2.63 13.49 1.56
CA THR A 127 -3.83 13.10 2.32
C THR A 127 -3.77 11.64 2.77
N MET A 128 -3.27 10.74 1.91
CA MET A 128 -3.25 9.31 2.19
C MET A 128 -2.10 8.91 3.11
N VAL A 129 -0.92 9.51 2.96
CA VAL A 129 0.19 9.31 3.90
C VAL A 129 -0.19 9.82 5.29
N ASN A 130 -0.84 10.98 5.39
CA ASN A 130 -1.30 11.49 6.69
C ASN A 130 -2.31 10.54 7.36
N THR A 131 -3.28 10.03 6.61
CA THR A 131 -4.23 9.03 7.10
C THR A 131 -3.52 7.76 7.59
N LEU A 132 -2.49 7.32 6.87
CA LEU A 132 -1.72 6.11 7.21
C LEU A 132 -0.89 6.31 8.50
N ILE A 133 -0.27 7.48 8.66
CA ILE A 133 0.44 7.85 9.90
C ILE A 133 -0.54 7.91 11.08
N LEU A 134 -1.72 8.51 10.91
CA LEU A 134 -2.74 8.56 11.96
C LEU A 134 -3.27 7.17 12.32
N ALA A 135 -3.46 6.29 11.33
CA ALA A 135 -3.86 4.91 11.57
C ALA A 135 -2.78 4.13 12.35
N PHE A 136 -1.50 4.36 12.07
CA PHE A 136 -0.38 3.83 12.85
C PHE A 136 -0.41 4.32 14.30
N VAL A 137 -0.50 5.63 14.51
CA VAL A 137 -0.54 6.20 15.88
C VAL A 137 -1.75 5.69 16.64
N GLY A 138 -2.91 5.56 15.99
CA GLY A 138 -4.14 5.03 16.58
C GLY A 138 -4.03 3.55 16.95
N SER A 139 -3.49 2.71 16.06
CA SER A 139 -3.30 1.27 16.33
C SER A 139 -2.25 1.00 17.40
N SER A 140 -1.19 1.81 17.45
CA SER A 140 -0.11 1.72 18.44
C SER A 140 -0.40 2.48 19.74
N PHE A 141 -1.56 3.13 19.88
CA PHE A 141 -1.85 4.05 20.99
C PHE A 141 -1.69 3.40 22.37
N THR A 142 -2.23 2.19 22.55
CA THR A 142 -2.12 1.46 23.82
C THR A 142 -0.67 1.10 24.16
N LEU A 143 0.13 0.72 23.17
CA LEU A 143 1.56 0.44 23.36
C LEU A 143 2.34 1.70 23.71
N ILE A 144 2.03 2.81 23.06
CA ILE A 144 2.62 4.12 23.36
C ILE A 144 2.32 4.50 24.82
N LEU A 145 1.08 4.34 25.29
CA LEU A 145 0.73 4.59 26.69
C LEU A 145 1.47 3.68 27.67
N MET A 146 1.62 2.39 27.34
CA MET A 146 2.38 1.44 28.16
C MET A 146 3.85 1.85 28.29
N VAL A 147 4.48 2.24 27.18
CA VAL A 147 5.89 2.69 27.14
C VAL A 147 6.09 3.96 27.98
N VAL A 148 5.17 4.91 27.86
CA VAL A 148 5.16 6.14 28.67
C VAL A 148 4.96 5.81 30.16
N GLY A 149 4.00 4.96 30.49
CA GLY A 149 3.72 4.55 31.87
C GLY A 149 4.89 3.80 32.54
N LEU A 150 5.64 3.02 31.76
CA LEU A 150 6.82 2.30 32.21
C LEU A 150 8.11 3.13 32.18
N SER A 151 8.04 4.42 31.81
CA SER A 151 9.21 5.31 31.66
C SER A 151 10.33 4.70 30.81
N MET A 152 9.96 3.93 29.77
CA MET A 152 10.93 3.31 28.88
C MET A 152 11.68 4.36 28.06
N SER A 153 12.98 4.13 27.86
CA SER A 153 13.77 5.00 26.99
C SER A 153 13.33 4.90 25.53
N PHE A 154 13.56 5.95 24.73
CA PHE A 154 13.24 5.94 23.29
C PHE A 154 13.93 4.79 22.55
N THR A 155 15.16 4.44 22.94
CA THR A 155 15.89 3.30 22.39
C THR A 155 15.19 1.97 22.70
N GLN A 156 14.64 1.81 23.90
CA GLN A 156 13.86 0.60 24.22
C GLN A 156 12.57 0.55 23.41
N TYR A 157 11.88 1.68 23.28
CA TYR A 157 10.63 1.78 22.51
C TYR A 157 10.79 1.33 21.05
N ILE A 158 11.78 1.86 20.33
CA ILE A 158 11.95 1.56 18.89
C ILE A 158 12.40 0.12 18.63
N ASN A 159 13.00 -0.53 19.63
CA ASN A 159 13.44 -1.92 19.57
C ASN A 159 12.35 -2.93 19.97
N ILE A 160 11.15 -2.47 20.38
CA ILE A 160 10.01 -3.38 20.58
C ILE A 160 9.60 -3.92 19.20
N PRO A 161 9.64 -5.25 18.98
CA PRO A 161 9.39 -5.83 17.66
C PRO A 161 8.05 -5.40 17.04
N LEU A 162 7.01 -5.29 17.86
CA LEU A 162 5.68 -4.87 17.44
C LEU A 162 5.67 -3.43 16.91
N ILE A 163 6.39 -2.52 17.59
CA ILE A 163 6.57 -1.13 17.13
C ILE A 163 7.43 -1.08 15.87
N SER A 164 8.50 -1.86 15.80
CA SER A 164 9.36 -1.91 14.61
C SER A 164 8.59 -2.39 13.37
N ILE A 165 7.72 -3.40 13.53
CA ILE A 165 6.84 -3.91 12.47
C ILE A 165 5.92 -2.80 11.95
N GLU A 166 5.23 -2.12 12.87
CA GLU A 166 4.29 -1.04 12.55
C GLU A 166 4.98 0.15 11.86
N ILE A 167 6.18 0.53 12.30
CA ILE A 167 6.99 1.57 11.64
C ILE A 167 7.37 1.15 10.23
N ILE A 168 7.86 -0.08 10.04
CA ILE A 168 8.21 -0.59 8.71
C ILE A 168 6.99 -0.63 7.80
N GLN A 169 5.84 -1.04 8.32
CA GLN A 169 4.57 -1.05 7.60
C GLN A 169 4.15 0.36 7.18
N ALA A 170 4.25 1.34 8.09
CA ALA A 170 3.92 2.72 7.81
C ALA A 170 4.82 3.34 6.73
N LEU A 171 6.12 3.09 6.81
CA LEU A 171 7.11 3.56 5.83
C LEU A 171 6.93 2.87 4.47
N ALA A 172 6.80 1.54 4.47
CA ALA A 172 6.60 0.77 3.26
C ALA A 172 5.30 1.15 2.54
N GLY A 173 4.20 1.32 3.28
CA GLY A 173 2.92 1.79 2.74
C GLY A 173 3.03 3.19 2.15
N SER A 174 3.66 4.12 2.86
CA SER A 174 3.85 5.50 2.40
C SER A 174 4.67 5.58 1.11
N ILE A 175 5.78 4.84 1.04
CA ILE A 175 6.61 4.83 -0.18
C ILE A 175 5.90 4.10 -1.32
N GLY A 176 5.15 3.04 -1.02
CA GLY A 176 4.26 2.38 -1.97
C GLY A 176 3.28 3.36 -2.62
N ILE A 177 2.63 4.21 -1.82
CA ILE A 177 1.72 5.27 -2.30
C ILE A 177 2.48 6.26 -3.21
N ILE A 178 3.65 6.73 -2.78
CA ILE A 178 4.48 7.66 -3.56
C ILE A 178 4.84 7.08 -4.94
N LEU A 179 5.16 5.79 -5.00
CA LEU A 179 5.51 5.10 -6.25
C LEU A 179 4.27 4.76 -7.10
N THR A 180 3.10 4.61 -6.48
CA THR A 180 1.84 4.31 -7.19
C THR A 180 1.44 5.43 -8.15
N VAL A 181 1.63 6.68 -7.74
CA VAL A 181 1.27 7.87 -8.54
C VAL A 181 1.96 7.90 -9.90
N PRO A 182 3.31 7.90 -10.00
CA PRO A 182 3.99 7.94 -11.29
C PRO A 182 3.70 6.69 -12.13
N LEU A 183 3.60 5.51 -11.50
CA LEU A 183 3.32 4.25 -12.20
C LEU A 183 1.92 4.26 -12.83
N THR A 184 0.89 4.64 -12.07
CA THR A 184 -0.49 4.74 -12.56
C THR A 184 -0.60 5.76 -13.70
N ASN A 185 0.08 6.90 -13.59
CA ASN A 185 0.08 7.94 -14.61
C ASN A 185 0.72 7.46 -15.93
N ILE A 186 1.85 6.74 -15.85
CA ILE A 186 2.49 6.11 -17.02
C ILE A 186 1.55 5.09 -17.67
N ILE A 187 0.96 4.20 -16.87
CA ILE A 187 0.02 3.18 -17.35
C ILE A 187 -1.18 3.83 -18.06
N PHE A 188 -1.75 4.88 -17.46
CA PHE A 188 -2.86 5.63 -18.04
C PHE A 188 -2.53 6.17 -19.44
N ILE A 189 -1.36 6.80 -19.58
CA ILE A 189 -0.90 7.37 -20.85
C ILE A 189 -0.65 6.28 -21.90
N ILE A 190 -0.04 5.16 -21.53
CA ILE A 190 0.25 4.05 -22.46
C ILE A 190 -1.04 3.44 -22.99
N VAL A 191 -2.01 3.17 -22.11
CA VAL A 191 -3.30 2.58 -22.48
C VAL A 191 -4.07 3.50 -23.42
N ASN A 192 -4.11 4.80 -23.12
CA ASN A 192 -4.82 5.80 -23.94
C ASN A 192 -4.08 6.17 -25.24
N LYS A 193 -2.78 5.89 -25.36
CA LYS A 193 -2.01 6.15 -26.60
C LYS A 193 -2.26 5.07 -27.66
N LYS A 194 -2.43 3.81 -27.25
CA LYS A 194 -2.74 2.70 -28.17
C LYS A 194 -4.06 2.93 -28.94
N GLU A 195 -5.02 3.59 -28.30
CA GLU A 195 -6.35 3.85 -28.88
C GLU A 195 -6.36 4.93 -29.97
N LYS A 196 -5.29 5.72 -30.12
CA LYS A 196 -5.15 6.65 -31.27
C LYS A 196 -4.56 6.00 -32.52
N GLN A 197 -4.14 4.73 -32.44
CA GLN A 197 -3.49 3.98 -33.52
C GLN A 197 -4.35 2.83 -34.09
N GLU A 198 -5.48 2.53 -33.45
CA GLU A 198 -6.56 1.68 -33.99
C GLU A 198 -7.67 2.56 -34.55
#